data_AF-A0A3N5TQ49-F1
#
_entry.id   AF-A0A3N5TQ49-F1
#
_cell.length_a   1.000
_cell.length_b   1.000
_cell.length_c   1.000
_cell.angle_alpha   90.00
_cell.angle_beta   90.00
_cell.angle_gamma   90.00
#
_symmetry.space_group_name_H-M   'P 1'
#
loop_
_entity.id
_entity.type
_entity.pdbx_description
1 polymer ?
#
loop_
_entity_poly.entity_id
_entity_poly.type
_entity_poly.pdbx_seq_one_letter_code
_entity_poly.pdbx_strand_id
1 'polypeptide(L)'
;MEKHIEVRMEKCTGCRLCELACSVIKTGEFNPRHSRIKVSLVNIPEIPVPMLLDSCDYCSGNPVCVRFCLPKALEWKEMERKPDRPKVSEAKKMAQDWLASVSK
;
A
#
# COMPACT_ATOMS: atom_id res chain seq x y z
N MET A 1 -20.66 4.14 -8.83
CA MET A 1 -19.64 3.87 -7.80
C MET A 1 -18.77 2.74 -8.29
N GLU A 2 -17.45 2.92 -8.29
CA GLU A 2 -16.50 1.90 -8.73
C GLU A 2 -15.75 1.35 -7.53
N LYS A 3 -15.25 0.12 -7.62
CA LYS A 3 -14.43 -0.45 -6.55
C LYS A 3 -12.98 -0.05 -6.73
N HIS A 4 -12.37 0.42 -5.66
CA HIS A 4 -10.97 0.79 -5.61
C HIS A 4 -10.31 0.22 -4.36
N ILE A 5 -8.98 0.22 -4.36
CA ILE A 5 -8.19 -0.19 -3.20
C ILE A 5 -8.00 1.03 -2.30
N GLU A 6 -8.65 1.02 -1.15
CA GLU A 6 -8.35 1.96 -0.06
C GLU A 6 -7.01 1.57 0.57
N VAL A 7 -6.14 2.57 0.76
CA VAL A 7 -4.83 2.40 1.37
C VAL A 7 -4.84 3.05 2.75
N ARG A 8 -4.56 2.24 3.78
CA ARG A 8 -4.46 2.63 5.19
C ARG A 8 -3.00 2.54 5.63
N MET A 9 -2.27 3.65 5.45
CA MET A 9 -0.84 3.73 5.71
C MET A 9 -0.49 3.35 7.15
N GLU A 10 -1.36 3.70 8.10
CA GLU A 10 -1.17 3.51 9.53
C GLU A 10 -1.10 2.04 9.97
N LYS A 11 -1.56 1.13 9.11
CA LYS A 11 -1.51 -0.32 9.36
C LYS A 11 -0.39 -1.01 8.60
N CYS A 12 0.26 -0.33 7.66
CA CYS A 12 1.29 -0.98 6.86
C CYS A 12 2.50 -1.30 7.74
N THR A 13 3.00 -2.54 7.66
CA THR A 13 4.16 -3.01 8.44
C THR A 13 5.44 -3.09 7.62
N GLY A 14 5.38 -2.81 6.32
CA GLY A 14 6.55 -2.94 5.45
C GLY A 14 6.86 -4.37 4.99
N CYS A 15 5.97 -5.35 5.20
CA CYS A 15 6.26 -6.77 4.91
C CYS A 15 6.41 -7.14 3.42
N ARG A 16 6.03 -6.25 2.49
CA ARG A 16 6.17 -6.41 1.02
C ARG A 16 5.48 -7.63 0.39
N LEU A 17 4.66 -8.39 1.13
CA LEU A 17 3.89 -9.52 0.59
C LEU A 17 2.94 -9.10 -0.54
N CYS A 18 2.40 -7.89 -0.49
CA CYS A 18 1.59 -7.34 -1.57
C CYS A 18 2.37 -7.11 -2.87
N GLU A 19 3.67 -6.75 -2.78
CA GLU A 19 4.55 -6.61 -3.95
C GLU A 19 4.75 -7.97 -4.61
N LEU A 20 5.11 -8.98 -3.81
CA LEU A 20 5.35 -10.34 -4.25
C LEU A 20 4.11 -11.01 -4.85
N ALA A 21 2.96 -10.90 -4.17
CA ALA A 21 1.70 -11.42 -4.69
C ALA A 21 1.34 -10.79 -6.04
N CYS A 22 1.62 -9.49 -6.20
CA CYS A 22 1.36 -8.79 -7.44
C CYS A 22 2.31 -9.22 -8.57
N SER A 23 3.62 -9.35 -8.31
CA SER A 23 4.59 -9.75 -9.34
C SER A 23 4.29 -11.16 -9.86
N VAL A 24 3.99 -12.11 -8.98
CA VAL A 24 3.69 -13.49 -9.38
C VAL A 24 2.44 -13.54 -10.27
N ILE A 25 1.38 -12.85 -9.86
CA ILE A 25 0.11 -12.90 -10.61
C ILE A 25 0.19 -12.16 -11.94
N LYS A 26 1.04 -11.14 -12.05
CA LYS A 26 1.12 -10.32 -13.26
C LYS A 26 2.22 -10.70 -14.23
N THR A 27 3.29 -11.30 -13.75
CA THR A 27 4.48 -11.62 -14.56
C THR A 27 4.93 -13.07 -14.44
N GLY A 28 4.39 -13.83 -13.49
CA GLY A 28 4.87 -15.18 -13.18
C GLY A 28 6.16 -15.19 -12.34
N GLU A 29 6.72 -14.02 -12.01
CA GLU A 29 8.00 -13.92 -11.31
C GLU A 29 7.86 -13.51 -9.84
N PHE A 30 8.71 -14.08 -9.00
CA PHE A 30 8.84 -13.69 -7.59
C PHE A 30 9.81 -12.51 -7.43
N ASN A 31 9.54 -11.41 -8.14
CA ASN A 31 10.38 -10.22 -8.15
C ASN A 31 9.57 -8.96 -7.83
N PRO A 32 9.74 -8.37 -6.62
CA PRO A 32 9.06 -7.13 -6.23
C PRO A 32 9.26 -5.98 -7.21
N ARG A 33 10.33 -5.95 -8.01
CA ARG A 33 10.52 -4.89 -9.03
C ARG A 33 9.43 -4.90 -10.11
N HIS A 34 8.85 -6.07 -10.41
CA HIS A 34 7.80 -6.22 -11.42
C HIS A 34 6.37 -6.06 -10.88
N SER A 35 6.21 -5.73 -9.60
CA SER A 35 4.90 -5.45 -8.98
C SER A 35 4.31 -4.10 -9.44
N ARG A 36 2.98 -4.02 -9.49
CA ARG A 36 2.19 -2.79 -9.74
C ARG A 36 1.79 -2.05 -8.46
N ILE A 37 2.27 -2.53 -7.32
CA ILE A 37 2.14 -1.91 -5.99
C ILE A 37 3.51 -1.92 -5.33
N LYS A 38 3.94 -0.79 -4.78
CA LYS A 38 5.26 -0.62 -4.15
C LYS A 38 5.12 -0.22 -2.70
N VAL A 39 5.88 -0.83 -1.81
CA VAL A 39 6.01 -0.39 -0.43
C VAL A 39 7.28 0.45 -0.33
N SER A 40 7.10 1.75 -0.19
CA SER A 40 8.21 2.70 -0.04
C SER A 40 8.33 3.12 1.42
N LEU A 41 9.57 3.15 1.91
CA LEU A 41 9.88 3.73 3.21
C LEU A 41 10.01 5.24 3.01
N VAL A 42 9.24 6.01 3.76
CA VAL A 42 9.24 7.46 3.64
C VAL A 42 9.59 8.10 4.98
N ASN A 43 10.44 9.12 4.91
CA ASN A 43 10.92 9.93 6.04
C ASN A 43 11.72 9.15 7.10
N ILE A 44 12.11 9.85 8.18
CA ILE A 44 12.78 9.32 9.37
C ILE A 44 11.96 9.81 10.59
N PRO A 45 11.48 8.91 11.47
CA PRO A 45 11.56 7.45 11.39
C PRO A 45 10.85 6.88 10.15
N GLU A 46 11.35 5.78 9.61
CA GLU A 46 10.89 5.20 8.36
C GLU A 46 9.45 4.69 8.47
N ILE A 47 8.52 5.33 7.73
CA ILE A 47 7.13 4.86 7.65
C ILE A 47 6.94 4.07 6.35
N PRO A 48 6.52 2.80 6.41
CA PRO A 48 6.25 2.02 5.23
C PRO A 48 4.90 2.41 4.62
N VAL A 49 4.90 2.88 3.38
CA VAL A 49 3.69 3.32 2.67
C VAL A 49 3.51 2.47 1.40
N PRO A 50 2.39 1.72 1.28
CA PRO A 50 2.08 1.01 0.05
C PRO A 50 1.44 1.98 -0.97
N MET A 51 1.96 2.00 -2.18
CA MET A 51 1.54 2.87 -3.26
C MET A 51 1.21 2.05 -4.51
N LEU A 52 0.03 2.26 -5.06
CA LEU A 52 -0.36 1.66 -6.33
C LEU A 52 0.20 2.50 -7.48
N LEU A 53 0.79 1.83 -8.47
CA LEU A 53 1.24 2.47 -9.70
C LEU A 53 0.06 2.71 -10.64
N ASP A 54 0.20 3.65 -11.58
CA ASP A 54 -0.85 3.94 -12.57
C ASP A 54 -1.16 2.75 -13.47
N SER A 55 -0.17 1.87 -13.66
CA SER A 55 -0.30 0.62 -14.42
C SER A 55 -1.09 -0.47 -13.69
N CYS A 56 -1.65 -0.20 -12.50
CA CYS A 56 -2.49 -1.15 -11.78
C CYS A 56 -3.91 -1.16 -12.36
N ASP A 57 -4.36 -2.33 -12.76
CA ASP A 57 -5.67 -2.62 -13.37
C ASP A 57 -6.63 -3.34 -12.39
N TYR A 58 -6.31 -3.33 -11.10
CA TYR A 58 -7.03 -4.04 -10.04
C TYR A 58 -7.25 -5.55 -10.28
N CYS A 59 -6.42 -6.19 -11.11
CA CYS A 59 -6.57 -7.61 -11.44
C CYS A 59 -8.01 -7.96 -11.87
N SER A 60 -8.60 -7.11 -12.73
CA SER A 60 -9.97 -7.29 -13.25
C SER A 60 -11.04 -7.39 -12.14
N GLY A 61 -10.83 -6.67 -11.04
CA GLY A 61 -11.76 -6.61 -9.91
C GLY A 61 -11.49 -7.61 -8.79
N ASN A 62 -10.42 -8.42 -8.89
CA ASN A 62 -9.99 -9.34 -7.83
C ASN A 62 -8.54 -9.06 -7.39
N PRO A 63 -8.31 -7.96 -6.65
CA PRO A 63 -6.96 -7.54 -6.29
C PRO A 63 -6.31 -8.49 -5.29
N VAL A 64 -5.36 -9.29 -5.76
CA VAL A 64 -4.62 -10.25 -4.95
C VAL A 64 -3.83 -9.61 -3.82
N CYS A 65 -3.30 -8.40 -4.01
CA CYS A 65 -2.54 -7.67 -2.99
C CYS A 65 -3.37 -7.40 -1.73
N VAL A 66 -4.69 -7.19 -1.87
CA VAL A 66 -5.61 -7.02 -0.74
C VAL A 66 -5.72 -8.31 0.06
N ARG A 67 -5.85 -9.46 -0.61
CA ARG A 67 -5.98 -10.79 0.03
C ARG A 67 -4.76 -11.17 0.88
N PHE A 68 -3.56 -10.78 0.43
CA PHE A 68 -2.30 -11.08 1.13
C PHE A 68 -1.88 -10.01 2.15
N CYS A 69 -2.66 -8.92 2.29
CA CYS A 69 -2.38 -7.87 3.26
C CYS A 69 -2.93 -8.25 4.65
N LEU A 70 -2.19 -9.10 5.38
CA LEU A 70 -2.53 -9.49 6.76
C LEU A 70 -2.85 -8.30 7.70
N PRO A 71 -2.08 -7.19 7.73
CA PRO A 71 -2.41 -6.08 8.62
C PRO A 71 -3.62 -5.25 8.16
N LYS A 72 -4.22 -5.58 7.00
CA LYS A 72 -5.36 -4.85 6.43
C LYS A 72 -5.05 -3.38 6.14
N ALA A 73 -3.84 -3.12 5.66
CA ALA A 73 -3.44 -1.82 5.12
C ALA A 73 -4.01 -1.57 3.72
N LEU A 74 -4.52 -2.60 3.05
CA LEU A 74 -5.18 -2.53 1.75
C LEU A 74 -6.58 -3.12 1.91
N GLU A 75 -7.62 -2.37 1.51
CA GLU A 75 -9.01 -2.82 1.56
C GLU A 75 -9.70 -2.58 0.20
N TRP A 76 -10.51 -3.54 -0.26
CA TRP A 76 -11.27 -3.41 -1.52
C TRP A 76 -12.66 -2.86 -1.23
N LYS A 77 -12.93 -1.60 -1.62
CA LYS A 77 -14.15 -0.87 -1.25
C LYS A 77 -14.76 -0.13 -2.44
N GLU A 78 -16.07 0.10 -2.35
CA GLU A 78 -16.79 0.99 -3.25
C GLU A 78 -16.47 2.43 -2.90
N MET A 79 -16.04 3.19 -3.90
CA MET A 79 -15.61 4.58 -3.74
C MET A 79 -16.18 5.41 -4.91
N GLU A 80 -16.38 6.70 -4.66
CA GLU A 80 -16.86 7.63 -5.69
C GLU A 80 -15.78 7.95 -6.73
N ARG A 81 -14.51 7.98 -6.29
CA ARG A 81 -13.34 8.30 -7.11
C ARG A 81 -12.13 7.46 -6.72
N LYS A 82 -11.19 7.29 -7.65
CA LYS A 82 -9.88 6.67 -7.39
C LYS A 82 -9.19 7.42 -6.25
N PRO A 83 -8.70 6.73 -5.20
CA PRO A 83 -7.99 7.39 -4.12
C PRO A 83 -6.74 8.09 -4.64
N ASP A 84 -6.50 9.29 -4.11
CA ASP A 84 -5.27 10.02 -4.36
C ASP A 84 -4.08 9.21 -3.83
N ARG A 85 -2.92 9.36 -4.47
CA ARG A 85 -1.70 8.73 -3.97
C ARG A 85 -1.38 9.27 -2.58
N PRO A 86 -0.91 8.41 -1.65
CA PRO A 86 -0.59 8.87 -0.32
C PRO A 86 0.50 9.93 -0.37
N LYS A 87 0.29 11.07 0.31
CA LYS A 87 1.23 12.20 0.25
C LYS A 87 2.35 11.99 1.25
N VAL A 88 3.59 12.32 0.85
CA VAL A 88 4.76 12.25 1.74
C VAL A 88 4.57 13.08 3.02
N SER A 89 3.85 14.20 2.93
CA SER A 89 3.51 15.05 4.09
C SER A 89 2.65 14.34 5.13
N GLU A 90 1.71 13.49 4.70
CA GLU A 90 0.83 12.74 5.60
C GLU A 90 1.61 11.66 6.33
N ALA A 91 2.47 10.93 5.61
CA ALA A 91 3.33 9.93 6.22
C ALA A 91 4.35 10.55 7.21
N LYS A 92 4.83 11.78 6.94
CA LYS A 92 5.70 12.52 7.87
C LYS A 92 4.98 12.82 9.18
N LYS A 93 3.73 13.28 9.10
CA LYS A 93 2.91 13.57 10.28
C LYS A 93 2.72 12.31 11.14
N MET A 94 2.39 11.18 10.51
CA MET A 94 2.26 9.90 11.22
C MET A 94 3.55 9.49 11.94
N ALA A 95 4.71 9.68 11.29
CA ALA A 95 6.01 9.40 11.90
C ALA A 95 6.26 10.25 13.15
N GLN A 96 5.95 11.55 13.06
CA GLN A 96 6.11 12.49 14.17
C GLN A 96 5.15 12.17 15.32
N ASP A 97 3.89 11.86 15.01
CA ASP A 97 2.88 11.51 15.99
C ASP A 97 3.27 10.21 16.74
N TRP A 98 3.76 9.20 16.02
CA TRP A 98 4.29 7.97 16.63
C TRP A 98 5.51 8.26 17.51
N LEU A 99 6.49 9.02 17.01
CA LEU A 99 7.70 9.38 17.77
C LEU A 99 7.34 10.14 19.07
N ALA A 100 6.40 11.08 18.99
CA ALA A 100 5.90 11.81 20.15
C ALA A 100 5.18 10.91 21.16
N SER A 101 4.55 9.81 20.70
CA SER A 101 3.88 8.84 21.57
C SER A 101 4.85 7.94 22.34
N VAL A 102 6.02 7.64 21.77
CA VAL A 102 7.01 6.72 22.37
C VAL A 102 8.19 7.41 23.07
N SER A 103 8.38 8.72 22.85
CA SER A 103 9.48 9.49 23.47
C SER A 103 9.10 10.12 24.82
N LYS A 104 8.07 9.60 25.49
CA LYS A 104 7.62 10.01 26.82
C LYS A 104 8.10 9.06 27.90
#